data_AF-A0A561EUD0-F1
#
_entry.id   AF-A0A561EUD0-F1
#
_cell.length_a   1.000
_cell.length_b   1.000
_cell.length_c   1.000
_cell.angle_alpha   90.00
_cell.angle_beta   90.00
_cell.angle_gamma   90.00
#
_symmetry.space_group_name_H-M   'P 1'
#
loop_
_entity.id
_entity.type
_entity.pdbx_description
1 polymer ?
#
loop_
_entity_poly.entity_id
_entity_poly.type
_entity_poly.pdbx_seq_one_letter_code
_entity_poly.pdbx_strand_id
1 'polypeptide(L)'
;MARRIATAAAYGGGGLGLLGVGVVGLLLTESKLAIRAVGLLEGDPPRADGVYGDAFADPRTAEPPMVLVFLGDSTAAGLGVTRGQETPGALLAAGLASVAERRVQLLNVAKSGARSADLARQVELALPHRPGLAVIMIGANDVTRHSPAVQAVRQLGEAVRALKAAGCEVVVATCPDLGTIKPVRPPLRWVARRLSRQLAAAQTIAVVENGGRTVSLGSLLGPEFAARPEMFASDRYHPSAQGYATAAMAMLPSLCAALDLWPQDERPEAPAQGDAVLPVAVAAAAAAGRSGTEVAAADPDAGRRWALVKHRLRLGLPGTVPPAQTSAEMSGETPGKTSAQPSAEPSGQTSANSHAGTGDVRAT
;
A
#
# COMPACT_ATOMS: atom_id res chain seq x y z
N MET A 1 31.20 -53.00 -23.45
CA MET A 1 30.21 -51.99 -23.87
C MET A 1 29.86 -51.03 -22.71
N ALA A 2 30.87 -50.42 -22.06
CA ALA A 2 30.68 -49.66 -20.81
C ALA A 2 31.60 -48.43 -20.70
N ARG A 3 31.89 -47.75 -21.82
CA ARG A 3 32.84 -46.62 -21.83
C ARG A 3 32.37 -45.42 -22.67
N ARG A 4 31.07 -45.27 -22.89
CA ARG A 4 30.49 -44.16 -23.69
C ARG A 4 29.35 -43.39 -23.03
N ILE A 5 29.06 -43.57 -21.74
CA ILE A 5 28.01 -42.81 -21.02
C ILE A 5 28.59 -41.75 -20.05
N ALA A 6 29.91 -41.69 -19.85
CA ALA A 6 30.52 -40.74 -18.92
C ALA A 6 30.79 -39.33 -19.50
N THR A 7 30.58 -39.09 -20.80
CA THR A 7 30.95 -37.84 -21.47
C THR A 7 29.78 -36.90 -21.79
N ALA A 8 28.57 -37.16 -21.29
CA ALA A 8 27.44 -36.24 -21.44
C ALA A 8 27.20 -35.33 -20.21
N ALA A 9 27.74 -35.71 -19.03
CA ALA A 9 27.57 -34.92 -17.80
C ALA A 9 28.59 -33.77 -17.64
N ALA A 10 29.74 -33.84 -18.30
CA ALA A 10 30.81 -32.84 -18.15
C ALA A 10 30.59 -31.56 -19.00
N TYR A 11 29.87 -31.64 -20.12
CA TYR A 11 29.73 -30.51 -21.05
C TYR A 11 28.30 -29.93 -21.14
N GLY A 12 27.29 -30.60 -20.59
CA GLY A 12 25.90 -30.11 -20.62
C GLY A 12 25.39 -29.45 -19.32
N GLY A 13 25.91 -29.86 -18.15
CA GLY A 13 25.40 -29.41 -16.85
C GLY A 13 26.30 -28.41 -16.09
N GLY A 14 27.60 -28.38 -16.39
CA GLY A 14 28.58 -27.56 -15.66
C GLY A 14 28.39 -26.05 -15.85
N GLY A 15 28.02 -25.61 -17.06
CA GLY A 15 27.81 -24.19 -17.36
C GLY A 15 26.61 -23.60 -16.62
N LEU A 16 25.49 -24.31 -16.57
CA LEU A 16 24.30 -23.88 -15.82
C LEU A 16 24.54 -23.89 -14.30
N GLY A 17 25.28 -24.88 -13.79
CA GLY A 17 25.68 -24.92 -12.38
C GLY A 17 26.60 -23.76 -11.98
N LEU A 18 27.63 -23.48 -12.78
CA LEU A 18 28.58 -22.38 -12.53
C LEU A 18 27.94 -21.00 -12.69
N LEU A 19 27.08 -20.81 -13.69
CA LEU A 19 26.30 -19.57 -13.85
C LEU A 19 25.33 -19.36 -12.68
N GLY A 20 24.65 -20.42 -12.23
CA GLY A 20 23.78 -20.36 -11.04
C GLY A 20 24.53 -19.98 -9.77
N VAL A 21 25.69 -20.61 -9.52
CA VAL A 21 26.56 -20.28 -8.38
C VAL A 21 27.06 -18.83 -8.47
N GLY A 22 27.43 -18.35 -9.66
CA GLY A 22 27.85 -16.96 -9.88
C GLY A 22 26.75 -15.95 -9.57
N VAL A 23 25.52 -16.20 -10.02
CA VAL A 23 24.36 -15.32 -9.72
C VAL A 23 24.04 -15.30 -8.23
N VAL A 24 24.03 -16.45 -7.56
CA VAL A 24 23.82 -16.51 -6.10
C VAL A 24 24.93 -15.76 -5.36
N GLY A 25 26.19 -15.95 -5.75
CA GLY A 25 27.33 -15.22 -5.19
C GLY A 25 27.20 -13.70 -5.35
N LEU A 26 26.76 -13.22 -6.52
CA LEU A 26 26.49 -11.81 -6.78
C LEU A 26 25.40 -11.27 -5.86
N LEU A 27 24.25 -11.95 -5.78
CA LEU A 27 23.13 -11.53 -4.93
C LEU A 27 23.51 -11.47 -3.45
N LEU A 28 24.26 -12.46 -2.95
CA LEU A 28 24.76 -12.46 -1.57
C LEU A 28 25.74 -11.31 -1.31
N THR A 29 26.59 -11.00 -2.29
CA THR A 29 27.53 -9.88 -2.20
C THR A 29 26.80 -8.54 -2.17
N GLU A 30 25.85 -8.33 -3.07
CA GLU A 30 24.99 -7.14 -3.08
C GLU A 30 24.19 -7.00 -1.78
N SER A 31 23.72 -8.11 -1.22
CA SER A 31 22.97 -8.12 0.04
C SER A 31 23.84 -7.63 1.20
N LYS A 32 25.08 -8.12 1.28
CA LYS A 32 26.05 -7.65 2.28
C LYS A 32 26.38 -6.17 2.11
N LEU A 33 26.56 -5.70 0.86
CA LEU A 33 26.81 -4.29 0.58
C LEU A 33 25.60 -3.40 0.92
N ALA A 34 24.38 -3.86 0.61
CA ALA A 34 23.16 -3.16 0.95
C ALA A 34 22.97 -3.06 2.46
N ILE A 35 23.18 -4.15 3.21
CA ILE A 35 23.10 -4.15 4.68
C ILE A 35 24.12 -3.18 5.28
N ARG A 36 25.37 -3.15 4.79
CA ARG A 36 26.38 -2.19 5.25
C ARG A 36 26.04 -0.75 4.90
N ALA A 37 25.35 -0.53 3.79
CA ALA A 37 24.92 0.78 3.33
C ALA A 37 23.61 1.24 3.99
N VAL A 38 22.82 0.34 4.58
CA VAL A 38 21.73 0.70 5.49
C VAL A 38 22.36 1.02 6.84
N GLY A 39 22.26 2.27 7.26
CA GLY A 39 22.82 2.69 8.54
C GLY A 39 21.89 2.26 9.68
N LEU A 40 21.89 0.97 10.03
CA LEU A 40 20.96 0.38 11.00
C LEU A 40 20.71 1.32 12.19
N LEU A 41 19.46 1.77 12.33
CA LEU A 41 19.06 2.51 13.52
C LEU A 41 19.11 1.57 14.71
N GLU A 42 19.99 1.89 15.66
CA GLU A 42 20.03 1.26 16.97
C GLU A 42 19.13 2.02 17.93
N GLY A 43 18.44 1.30 18.80
CA GLY A 43 17.56 1.86 19.83
C GLY A 43 16.08 1.53 19.63
N ASP A 44 15.33 1.78 20.69
CA ASP A 44 13.88 1.61 20.69
C ASP A 44 13.21 2.84 20.06
N PRO A 45 12.16 2.65 19.24
CA PRO A 45 11.33 3.75 18.76
C PRO A 45 10.77 4.58 19.92
N PRO A 46 10.50 5.88 19.69
CA PRO A 46 9.90 6.72 20.73
C PRO A 46 8.52 6.19 21.12
N ARG A 47 8.24 6.15 22.42
CA ARG A 47 6.93 5.70 22.93
C ARG A 47 5.83 6.66 22.47
N ALA A 48 4.76 6.08 21.96
CA ALA A 48 3.58 6.81 21.48
C ALA A 48 2.28 6.39 22.19
N ASP A 49 2.32 5.34 23.01
CA ASP A 49 1.15 4.86 23.75
C ASP A 49 0.54 5.97 24.59
N GLY A 50 -0.79 6.07 24.56
CA GLY A 50 -1.50 7.15 25.22
C GLY A 50 -2.91 7.34 24.69
N VAL A 51 -3.62 8.31 25.25
CA VAL A 51 -4.95 8.72 24.79
C VAL A 51 -4.81 9.94 23.89
N TYR A 52 -5.50 9.89 22.76
CA TYR A 52 -5.53 10.94 21.74
C TYR A 52 -6.95 11.48 21.64
N GLY A 53 -7.07 12.78 21.35
CA GLY A 53 -8.36 13.44 21.18
C GLY A 53 -9.02 13.85 22.50
N ASP A 54 -8.26 14.31 23.50
CA ASP A 54 -8.80 14.76 24.80
C ASP A 54 -9.89 15.84 24.67
N ALA A 55 -9.83 16.65 23.61
CA ALA A 55 -10.88 17.63 23.28
C ALA A 55 -12.27 17.01 23.05
N PHE A 56 -12.33 15.72 22.71
CA PHE A 56 -13.55 14.94 22.51
C PHE A 56 -13.99 14.17 23.77
N ALA A 57 -13.38 14.43 24.93
CA ALA A 57 -13.86 13.89 26.19
C ALA A 57 -15.19 14.56 26.57
N ASP A 58 -16.29 13.81 26.64
CA ASP A 58 -17.52 14.28 27.28
C ASP A 58 -17.56 13.78 28.75
N PRO A 59 -17.43 14.66 29.76
CA PRO A 59 -17.50 14.28 31.16
C PRO A 59 -18.86 13.67 31.56
N ARG A 60 -19.90 13.88 30.76
CA ARG A 60 -21.28 13.44 31.06
C ARG A 60 -21.53 12.01 30.61
N THR A 61 -20.86 11.54 29.56
CA THR A 61 -21.07 10.18 29.02
C THR A 61 -20.11 9.17 29.62
N ALA A 62 -18.96 9.64 30.14
CA ALA A 62 -17.89 8.79 30.69
C ALA A 62 -17.46 7.65 29.74
N GLU A 63 -17.65 7.83 28.43
CA GLU A 63 -17.36 6.77 27.46
C GLU A 63 -15.87 6.44 27.45
N PRO A 64 -15.50 5.14 27.54
CA PRO A 64 -14.11 4.74 27.48
C PRO A 64 -13.55 5.05 26.08
N PRO A 65 -12.26 5.42 25.98
CA PRO A 65 -11.61 5.63 24.70
C PRO A 65 -11.66 4.35 23.86
N MET A 66 -11.80 4.50 22.54
CA MET A 66 -11.68 3.39 21.61
C MET A 66 -10.23 2.89 21.61
N VAL A 67 -10.02 1.59 21.77
CA VAL A 67 -8.65 1.03 21.77
C VAL A 67 -8.22 0.73 20.34
N LEU A 68 -7.16 1.41 19.89
CA LEU A 68 -6.44 1.17 18.65
C LEU A 68 -5.12 0.47 18.97
N VAL A 69 -4.92 -0.74 18.43
CA VAL A 69 -3.70 -1.52 18.67
C VAL A 69 -2.82 -1.62 17.42
N PHE A 70 -1.51 -1.47 17.59
CA PHE A 70 -0.51 -1.68 16.55
C PHE A 70 0.27 -2.97 16.78
N LEU A 71 0.34 -3.79 15.75
CA LEU A 71 1.14 -5.01 15.68
C LEU A 71 2.07 -4.91 14.48
N GLY A 72 3.23 -5.55 14.58
CA GLY A 72 4.15 -5.65 13.45
C GLY A 72 5.62 -5.58 13.82
N ASP A 73 6.40 -5.10 12.85
CA ASP A 73 7.85 -4.91 12.95
C ASP A 73 8.24 -3.49 13.38
N SER A 74 9.46 -3.08 13.05
CA SER A 74 10.01 -1.76 13.34
C SER A 74 9.21 -0.63 12.68
N THR A 75 8.57 -0.89 11.53
CA THR A 75 7.73 0.10 10.86
C THR A 75 6.47 0.39 11.67
N ALA A 76 5.81 -0.66 12.18
CA ALA A 76 4.66 -0.49 13.08
C ALA A 76 5.08 0.13 14.42
N ALA A 77 6.26 -0.20 14.92
CA ALA A 77 6.80 0.38 16.15
C ALA A 77 7.17 1.87 16.00
N GLY A 78 7.34 2.37 14.77
CA GLY A 78 7.69 3.76 14.50
C GLY A 78 9.19 4.05 14.49
N LEU A 79 10.03 3.06 14.16
CA LEU A 79 11.47 3.27 14.00
C LEU A 79 11.74 4.23 12.84
N GLY A 80 12.66 5.19 13.00
CA GLY A 80 12.96 6.20 11.98
C GLY A 80 12.56 7.63 12.34
N VAL A 81 11.80 7.81 13.43
CA VAL A 81 11.45 9.13 13.98
C VAL A 81 11.99 9.31 15.40
N THR A 82 12.11 10.56 15.83
CA THR A 82 12.61 10.92 17.16
C THR A 82 11.51 11.31 18.14
N ARG A 83 10.30 11.61 17.67
CA ARG A 83 9.17 12.02 18.51
C ARG A 83 8.03 11.00 18.43
N GLY A 84 7.41 10.70 19.57
CA GLY A 84 6.30 9.75 19.64
C GLY A 84 5.12 10.14 18.74
N GLN A 85 4.85 11.44 18.62
CA GLN A 85 3.76 11.99 17.80
C GLN A 85 3.99 11.81 16.29
N GLU A 86 5.21 11.49 15.86
CA GLU A 86 5.55 11.24 14.45
C GLU A 86 5.46 9.76 14.09
N THR A 87 5.21 8.88 15.07
CA THR A 87 5.02 7.45 14.82
C THR A 87 3.71 7.22 14.05
N PRO A 88 3.62 6.14 13.24
CA PRO A 88 2.39 5.86 12.51
C PRO A 88 1.20 5.61 13.44
N GLY A 89 1.46 5.02 14.61
CA GLY A 89 0.44 4.83 15.65
C GLY A 89 -0.14 6.14 16.14
N ALA A 90 0.70 7.12 16.50
CA ALA A 90 0.23 8.41 16.97
C ALA A 90 -0.53 9.19 15.89
N LEU A 91 0.00 9.19 14.66
CA LEU A 91 -0.62 9.88 13.52
C LEU A 91 -2.01 9.32 13.20
N LEU A 92 -2.14 7.99 13.18
CA LEU A 92 -3.43 7.34 12.93
C LEU A 92 -4.38 7.45 14.13
N ALA A 93 -3.90 7.40 15.37
CA ALA A 93 -4.72 7.62 16.55
C ALA A 93 -5.29 9.05 16.61
N ALA A 94 -4.46 10.06 16.33
CA ALA A 94 -4.90 11.45 16.26
C ALA A 94 -5.89 11.69 15.13
N GLY A 95 -5.59 11.21 13.91
CA GLY A 95 -6.49 11.35 12.77
C GLY A 95 -7.82 10.62 12.97
N LEU A 96 -7.79 9.42 13.54
CA LEU A 96 -9.00 8.67 13.86
C LEU A 96 -9.82 9.35 14.96
N ALA A 97 -9.18 9.90 15.99
CA ALA A 97 -9.88 10.62 17.04
C ALA A 97 -10.62 11.85 16.50
N SER A 98 -10.01 12.57 15.55
CA SER A 98 -10.63 13.70 14.87
C SER A 98 -11.81 13.30 14.00
N VAL A 99 -11.71 12.22 13.20
CA VAL A 99 -12.80 11.79 12.31
C VAL A 99 -13.95 11.15 13.09
N ALA A 100 -13.64 10.38 14.14
CA ALA A 100 -14.65 9.73 14.97
C ALA A 100 -15.26 10.66 16.03
N GLU A 101 -14.72 11.87 16.18
CA GLU A 101 -15.03 12.79 17.29
C GLU A 101 -15.02 12.09 18.65
N ARG A 102 -14.06 11.18 18.84
CA ARG A 102 -13.99 10.29 20.00
C ARG A 102 -12.55 10.07 20.43
N ARG A 103 -12.33 9.95 21.74
CA ARG A 103 -11.00 9.59 22.28
C ARG A 103 -10.54 8.23 21.78
N VAL A 104 -9.26 8.14 21.43
CA VAL A 104 -8.60 6.91 20.98
C VAL A 104 -7.44 6.60 21.90
N GLN A 105 -7.44 5.42 22.51
CA GLN A 105 -6.30 4.90 23.25
C GLN A 105 -5.43 4.08 22.31
N LEU A 106 -4.20 4.56 22.06
CA LEU A 106 -3.20 3.83 21.30
C LEU A 106 -2.44 2.86 22.20
N LEU A 107 -2.32 1.62 21.74
CA LEU A 107 -1.45 0.59 22.29
C LEU A 107 -0.55 0.04 21.18
N ASN A 108 0.77 0.13 21.33
CA ASN A 108 1.71 -0.45 20.38
C ASN A 108 2.42 -1.66 20.97
N VAL A 109 2.11 -2.85 20.45
CA VAL A 109 2.76 -4.11 20.81
C VAL A 109 3.72 -4.60 19.72
N ALA A 110 3.95 -3.79 18.69
CA ALA A 110 4.90 -4.09 17.64
C ALA A 110 6.33 -4.16 18.18
N LYS A 111 7.18 -4.93 17.51
CA LYS A 111 8.57 -5.14 17.93
C LYS A 111 9.51 -5.03 16.75
N SER A 112 10.53 -4.19 16.87
CA SER A 112 11.61 -4.10 15.89
C SER A 112 12.21 -5.47 15.59
N GLY A 113 12.34 -5.79 14.30
CA GLY A 113 12.86 -7.08 13.82
C GLY A 113 11.89 -8.27 13.88
N ALA A 114 10.62 -8.05 14.28
CA ALA A 114 9.58 -9.07 14.24
C ALA A 114 9.30 -9.57 12.82
N ARG A 115 8.89 -10.82 12.71
CA ARG A 115 8.38 -11.48 11.49
C ARG A 115 6.94 -11.92 11.71
N SER A 116 6.26 -12.41 10.68
CA SER A 116 4.90 -12.96 10.84
C SER A 116 4.79 -14.03 11.94
N ALA A 117 5.87 -14.79 12.19
CA ALA A 117 5.92 -15.78 13.27
C ALA A 117 5.77 -15.20 14.69
N ASP A 118 6.08 -13.92 14.86
CA ASP A 118 5.96 -13.22 16.15
C ASP A 118 4.56 -12.66 16.40
N LEU A 119 3.66 -12.67 15.40
CA LEU A 119 2.33 -12.08 15.51
C LEU A 119 1.44 -12.78 16.54
N ALA A 120 1.57 -14.10 16.71
CA ALA A 120 0.79 -14.84 17.70
C ALA A 120 0.97 -14.24 19.11
N ARG A 121 2.22 -14.01 19.51
CA ARG A 121 2.57 -13.36 20.78
C ARG A 121 2.06 -11.92 20.86
N GLN A 122 2.10 -11.17 19.77
CA GLN A 122 1.58 -9.79 19.76
C GLN A 122 0.05 -9.75 19.89
N VAL A 123 -0.65 -10.71 19.29
CA VAL A 123 -2.11 -10.87 19.46
C VAL A 123 -2.44 -11.22 20.92
N GLU A 124 -1.70 -12.12 21.56
CA GLU A 124 -1.86 -12.43 22.99
C GLU A 124 -1.71 -11.19 23.88
N LEU A 125 -0.80 -10.27 23.53
CA LEU A 125 -0.64 -9.00 24.25
C LEU A 125 -1.76 -8.00 23.95
N ALA A 126 -2.33 -8.03 22.75
CA ALA A 126 -3.37 -7.09 22.32
C ALA A 126 -4.75 -7.43 22.89
N LEU A 127 -5.15 -8.70 22.85
CA LEU A 127 -6.52 -9.13 23.18
C LEU A 127 -7.03 -8.74 24.58
N PRO A 128 -6.22 -8.73 25.66
CA PRO A 128 -6.67 -8.29 26.99
C PRO A 128 -7.19 -6.86 27.02
N HIS A 129 -6.75 -6.00 26.09
CA HIS A 129 -7.18 -4.60 26.00
C HIS A 129 -8.47 -4.40 25.20
N ARG A 130 -9.08 -5.47 24.68
CA ARG A 130 -10.31 -5.44 23.89
C ARG A 130 -10.26 -4.38 22.76
N PRO A 131 -9.28 -4.48 21.85
CA PRO A 131 -9.12 -3.50 20.78
C PRO A 131 -10.35 -3.45 19.88
N GLY A 132 -10.84 -2.25 19.59
CA GLY A 132 -11.90 -2.04 18.58
C GLY A 132 -11.33 -2.05 17.16
N LEU A 133 -10.05 -1.70 17.02
CA LEU A 133 -9.34 -1.65 15.74
C LEU A 133 -7.87 -2.05 15.92
N ALA A 134 -7.37 -2.88 15.02
CA ALA A 134 -5.99 -3.30 14.94
C ALA A 134 -5.37 -2.92 13.60
N VAL A 135 -4.17 -2.36 13.66
CA VAL A 135 -3.32 -2.11 12.49
C VAL A 135 -2.12 -3.04 12.54
N ILE A 136 -1.91 -3.81 11.46
CA ILE A 136 -0.76 -4.70 11.32
C ILE A 136 0.16 -4.18 10.22
N MET A 137 1.45 -3.96 10.53
CA MET A 137 2.48 -3.66 9.52
C MET A 137 3.62 -4.67 9.63
N ILE A 138 3.66 -5.64 8.73
CA ILE A 138 4.59 -6.78 8.82
C ILE A 138 4.93 -7.31 7.42
N GLY A 139 6.16 -7.81 7.25
CA GLY A 139 6.57 -8.56 6.06
C GLY A 139 7.95 -8.17 5.52
N ALA A 140 8.47 -6.99 5.87
CA ALA A 140 9.81 -6.59 5.45
C ALA A 140 10.87 -7.57 5.97
N ASN A 141 10.77 -7.95 7.25
CA ASN A 141 11.66 -8.93 7.87
C ASN A 141 11.44 -10.36 7.37
N ASP A 142 10.24 -10.71 6.94
CA ASP A 142 9.94 -12.00 6.33
C ASP A 142 10.73 -12.15 5.02
N VAL A 143 10.80 -11.09 4.20
CA VAL A 143 11.61 -11.09 2.97
C VAL A 143 13.11 -11.04 3.27
N THR A 144 13.57 -10.09 4.10
CA THR A 144 15.03 -9.90 4.34
C THR A 144 15.66 -11.08 5.09
N ARG A 145 14.89 -11.77 5.94
CA ARG A 145 15.34 -12.98 6.65
C ARG A 145 14.88 -14.28 6.00
N HIS A 146 14.39 -14.23 4.76
CA HIS A 146 14.07 -15.40 3.93
C HIS A 146 13.09 -16.38 4.59
N SER A 147 12.07 -15.85 5.25
CA SER A 147 11.00 -16.66 5.83
C SER A 147 10.16 -17.29 4.72
N PRO A 148 9.73 -18.57 4.84
CA PRO A 148 8.88 -19.18 3.84
C PRO A 148 7.56 -18.42 3.69
N ALA A 149 7.29 -17.88 2.50
CA ALA A 149 6.15 -16.99 2.27
C ALA A 149 4.80 -17.62 2.68
N VAL A 150 4.62 -18.92 2.41
CA VAL A 150 3.40 -19.66 2.81
C VAL A 150 3.21 -19.64 4.33
N GLN A 151 4.29 -19.79 5.10
CA GLN A 151 4.20 -19.75 6.57
C GLN A 151 3.90 -18.33 7.05
N ALA A 152 4.60 -17.34 6.50
CA ALA A 152 4.41 -15.93 6.87
C ALA A 152 2.97 -15.45 6.61
N VAL A 153 2.39 -15.86 5.48
CA VAL A 153 1.01 -15.54 5.09
C VAL A 153 0.01 -16.28 5.98
N ARG A 154 0.25 -17.57 6.28
CA ARG A 154 -0.60 -18.34 7.19
C ARG A 154 -0.63 -17.70 8.59
N GLN A 155 0.52 -17.36 9.15
CA GLN A 155 0.65 -16.74 10.47
C GLN A 155 -0.04 -15.37 10.53
N LEU A 156 0.06 -14.56 9.47
CA LEU A 156 -0.71 -13.33 9.35
C LEU A 156 -2.22 -13.60 9.33
N GLY A 157 -2.68 -14.56 8.52
CA GLY A 157 -4.09 -14.94 8.45
C GLY A 157 -4.64 -15.43 9.80
N GLU A 158 -3.87 -16.22 10.55
CA GLU A 158 -4.19 -16.66 11.92
C GLU A 158 -4.34 -15.47 12.88
N ALA A 159 -3.42 -14.50 12.82
CA ALA A 159 -3.49 -13.29 13.65
C ALA A 159 -4.73 -12.44 13.32
N VAL A 160 -5.02 -12.22 12.03
CA VAL A 160 -6.22 -11.49 11.57
C VAL A 160 -7.49 -12.20 12.06
N ARG A 161 -7.56 -13.52 11.90
CA ARG A 161 -8.70 -14.32 12.33
C ARG A 161 -8.95 -14.20 13.84
N ALA A 162 -7.89 -14.28 14.65
CA ALA A 162 -8.00 -14.19 16.10
C ALA A 162 -8.51 -12.81 16.54
N LEU A 163 -8.03 -11.73 15.94
CA LEU A 163 -8.50 -10.37 16.20
C LEU A 163 -9.96 -10.18 15.77
N LYS A 164 -10.31 -10.59 14.54
CA LYS A 164 -11.71 -10.53 14.04
C LYS A 164 -12.67 -11.34 14.90
N ALA A 165 -12.25 -12.52 15.38
CA ALA A 165 -13.05 -13.35 16.29
C ALA A 165 -13.31 -12.68 17.66
N ALA A 166 -12.44 -11.74 18.07
CA ALA A 166 -12.63 -10.93 19.28
C ALA A 166 -13.46 -9.65 19.03
N GLY A 167 -14.03 -9.47 17.84
CA GLY A 167 -14.79 -8.27 17.46
C GLY A 167 -13.92 -7.06 17.10
N CYS A 168 -12.61 -7.26 16.91
CA CYS A 168 -11.69 -6.19 16.52
C CYS A 168 -11.68 -6.04 15.00
N GLU A 169 -11.86 -4.83 14.47
CA GLU A 169 -11.61 -4.56 13.06
C GLU A 169 -10.11 -4.62 12.74
N VAL A 170 -9.74 -5.09 11.53
CA VAL A 170 -8.33 -5.30 11.19
C VAL A 170 -7.97 -4.65 9.86
N VAL A 171 -6.97 -3.77 9.88
CA VAL A 171 -6.37 -3.17 8.68
C VAL A 171 -4.90 -3.56 8.62
N VAL A 172 -4.48 -4.14 7.50
CA VAL A 172 -3.08 -4.56 7.28
C VAL A 172 -2.41 -3.69 6.23
N ALA A 173 -1.33 -3.03 6.63
CA ALA A 173 -0.36 -2.49 5.68
C ALA A 173 0.50 -3.64 5.16
N THR A 174 0.35 -3.97 3.88
CA THR A 174 1.07 -5.11 3.28
C THR A 174 2.56 -4.82 3.12
N CYS A 175 3.33 -5.89 2.89
CA CYS A 175 4.77 -5.85 2.74
C CYS A 175 5.20 -4.74 1.76
N PRO A 176 6.07 -3.80 2.18
CA PRO A 176 6.54 -2.73 1.30
C PRO A 176 7.40 -3.27 0.17
N ASP A 177 7.46 -2.55 -0.96
CA ASP A 177 8.33 -2.88 -2.10
C ASP A 177 9.80 -2.61 -1.76
N LEU A 178 10.52 -3.64 -1.31
CA LEU A 178 11.92 -3.51 -0.89
C LEU A 178 12.86 -3.13 -2.05
N GLY A 179 12.41 -3.21 -3.30
CA GLY A 179 13.17 -2.71 -4.45
C GLY A 179 13.19 -1.18 -4.58
N THR A 180 12.51 -0.43 -3.70
CA THR A 180 12.62 1.03 -3.63
C THR A 180 13.76 1.50 -2.72
N ILE A 181 14.32 0.60 -1.90
CA ILE A 181 15.43 0.92 -1.00
C ILE A 181 16.68 1.27 -1.83
N LYS A 182 17.08 2.54 -1.79
CA LYS A 182 18.15 3.08 -2.64
C LYS A 182 19.49 2.32 -2.54
N PRO A 183 19.95 1.89 -1.34
CA PRO A 183 21.12 1.03 -1.20
C PRO A 183 21.07 -0.30 -1.96
N VAL A 184 19.89 -0.84 -2.27
CA VAL A 184 19.74 -2.12 -2.98
C VAL A 184 19.95 -1.90 -4.47
N ARG A 185 21.02 -2.50 -5.03
CA ARG A 185 21.39 -2.38 -6.46
C ARG A 185 20.83 -3.55 -7.29
N PRO A 186 20.66 -3.40 -8.62
CA PRO A 186 20.36 -4.52 -9.49
C PRO A 186 21.57 -5.46 -9.65
N PRO A 187 21.38 -6.79 -9.66
CA PRO A 187 20.10 -7.49 -9.80
C PRO A 187 19.29 -7.71 -8.50
N LEU A 188 19.88 -7.56 -7.31
CA LEU A 188 19.19 -7.81 -6.03
C LEU A 188 17.90 -6.98 -5.88
N ARG A 189 17.89 -5.75 -6.39
CA ARG A 189 16.72 -4.86 -6.41
C ARG A 189 15.51 -5.51 -7.08
N TRP A 190 15.73 -6.21 -8.20
CA TRP A 190 14.64 -6.86 -8.94
C TRP A 190 14.09 -8.05 -8.18
N VAL A 191 14.97 -8.84 -7.56
CA VAL A 191 14.59 -9.98 -6.72
C VAL A 191 13.82 -9.49 -5.50
N ALA A 192 14.33 -8.49 -4.78
CA ALA A 192 13.69 -7.90 -3.61
C ALA A 192 12.29 -7.38 -3.93
N ARG A 193 12.13 -6.61 -5.01
CA ARG A 193 10.83 -6.13 -5.51
C ARG A 193 9.87 -7.28 -5.81
N ARG A 194 10.35 -8.32 -6.51
CA ARG A 194 9.52 -9.46 -6.90
C ARG A 194 9.01 -10.20 -5.66
N LEU A 195 9.91 -10.54 -4.74
CA LEU A 195 9.58 -11.28 -3.52
C LEU A 195 8.63 -10.48 -2.62
N SER A 196 8.89 -9.18 -2.43
CA SER A 196 8.04 -8.34 -1.59
C SER A 196 6.64 -8.15 -2.18
N ARG A 197 6.51 -7.95 -3.50
CA ARG A 197 5.20 -7.84 -4.16
C ARG A 197 4.43 -9.16 -4.16
N GLN A 198 5.12 -10.28 -4.32
CA GLN A 198 4.50 -11.60 -4.19
C GLN A 198 3.98 -11.84 -2.78
N LEU A 199 4.77 -11.49 -1.76
CA LEU A 199 4.33 -11.58 -0.37
C LEU A 199 3.14 -10.65 -0.12
N ALA A 200 3.19 -9.40 -0.57
CA ALA A 200 2.08 -8.44 -0.41
C ALA A 200 0.76 -8.94 -1.03
N ALA A 201 0.82 -9.50 -2.25
CA ALA A 201 -0.37 -10.08 -2.88
C ALA A 201 -0.93 -11.27 -2.08
N ALA A 202 -0.05 -12.16 -1.61
CA ALA A 202 -0.47 -13.30 -0.79
C ALA A 202 -1.05 -12.87 0.57
N GLN A 203 -0.48 -11.81 1.18
CA GLN A 203 -1.03 -11.19 2.39
C GLN A 203 -2.43 -10.61 2.12
N THR A 204 -2.65 -9.90 1.02
CA THR A 204 -3.99 -9.38 0.67
C THR A 204 -5.03 -10.49 0.59
N ILE A 205 -4.72 -11.60 -0.08
CA ILE A 205 -5.64 -12.74 -0.17
C ILE A 205 -5.98 -13.25 1.23
N ALA A 206 -4.97 -13.60 2.04
CA ALA A 206 -5.19 -14.16 3.36
C ALA A 206 -5.92 -13.20 4.32
N VAL A 207 -5.63 -11.90 4.27
CA VAL A 207 -6.28 -10.91 5.14
C VAL A 207 -7.75 -10.76 4.77
N VAL A 208 -8.07 -10.59 3.48
CA VAL A 208 -9.45 -10.45 3.00
C VAL A 208 -10.25 -11.73 3.29
N GLU A 209 -9.65 -12.89 3.07
CA GLU A 209 -10.26 -14.19 3.39
C GLU A 209 -10.51 -14.39 4.89
N ASN A 210 -9.80 -13.68 5.78
CA ASN A 210 -10.06 -13.72 7.23
C ASN A 210 -10.86 -12.49 7.72
N GLY A 211 -11.43 -11.69 6.81
CA GLY A 211 -12.34 -10.59 7.14
C GLY A 211 -11.66 -9.27 7.50
N GLY A 212 -10.36 -9.15 7.23
CA GLY A 212 -9.63 -7.88 7.36
C GLY A 212 -9.61 -7.08 6.06
N ARG A 213 -9.08 -5.86 6.13
CA ARG A 213 -8.80 -4.99 4.99
C ARG A 213 -7.30 -4.87 4.78
N THR A 214 -6.87 -4.65 3.54
CA THR A 214 -5.46 -4.34 3.27
C THR A 214 -5.29 -2.99 2.62
N VAL A 215 -4.17 -2.33 2.94
CA VAL A 215 -3.69 -1.14 2.25
C VAL A 215 -2.31 -1.47 1.70
N SER A 216 -2.15 -1.31 0.39
CA SER A 216 -0.83 -1.43 -0.23
C SER A 216 -0.02 -0.18 0.07
N LEU A 217 0.94 -0.31 0.97
CA LEU A 217 1.99 0.71 1.16
C LEU A 217 3.15 0.51 0.18
N GLY A 218 3.05 -0.42 -0.77
CA GLY A 218 4.12 -0.74 -1.71
C GLY A 218 4.59 0.49 -2.48
N SER A 219 5.87 0.87 -2.31
CA SER A 219 6.59 2.09 -2.73
C SER A 219 6.34 3.37 -1.94
N LEU A 220 5.49 3.33 -0.90
CA LEU A 220 5.00 4.49 -0.15
C LEU A 220 4.98 5.71 -1.06
N LEU A 221 4.12 5.58 -2.10
CA LEU A 221 3.57 6.62 -2.98
C LEU A 221 4.12 6.66 -4.42
N GLY A 222 4.47 5.51 -4.99
CA GLY A 222 4.76 5.40 -6.42
C GLY A 222 6.14 5.91 -6.85
N PRO A 223 6.43 5.93 -8.17
CA PRO A 223 7.73 6.30 -8.71
C PRO A 223 8.20 7.70 -8.28
N GLU A 224 7.27 8.65 -8.14
CA GLU A 224 7.56 10.03 -7.75
C GLU A 224 8.07 10.16 -6.30
N PHE A 225 7.75 9.21 -5.43
CA PHE A 225 8.15 9.22 -4.03
C PHE A 225 9.33 8.28 -3.76
N ALA A 226 9.50 7.22 -4.56
CA ALA A 226 10.74 6.44 -4.59
C ALA A 226 11.97 7.30 -4.97
N ALA A 227 11.74 8.45 -5.62
CA ALA A 227 12.77 9.43 -5.98
C ALA A 227 13.08 10.45 -4.86
N ARG A 228 12.40 10.41 -3.71
CA ARG A 228 12.49 11.40 -2.63
C ARG A 228 13.20 10.85 -1.39
N PRO A 229 14.52 11.13 -1.20
CA PRO A 229 15.29 10.63 -0.07
C PRO A 229 14.71 11.03 1.30
N GLU A 230 14.03 12.17 1.38
CA GLU A 230 13.37 12.70 2.56
C GLU A 230 12.23 11.82 3.08
N MET A 231 11.74 10.86 2.29
CA MET A 231 10.74 9.87 2.71
C MET A 231 11.33 8.78 3.62
N PHE A 232 12.66 8.68 3.69
CA PHE A 232 13.39 7.71 4.49
C PHE A 232 14.14 8.38 5.63
N ALA A 233 14.28 7.66 6.75
CA ALA A 233 15.10 8.07 7.88
C ALA A 233 16.60 8.07 7.52
N SER A 234 17.44 8.46 8.48
CA SER A 234 18.90 8.54 8.29
C SER A 234 19.54 7.21 7.87
N ASP A 235 18.89 6.07 8.14
CA ASP A 235 19.33 4.75 7.72
C ASP A 235 19.03 4.40 6.26
N ARG A 236 18.25 5.24 5.56
CA ARG A 236 17.80 5.06 4.18
C ARG A 236 16.95 3.79 3.98
N TYR A 237 16.31 3.31 5.04
CA TYR A 237 15.51 2.09 5.06
C TYR A 237 14.14 2.31 5.69
N HIS A 238 14.08 2.81 6.93
CA HIS A 238 12.81 3.06 7.60
C HIS A 238 12.17 4.36 7.08
N PRO A 239 10.83 4.51 7.16
CA PRO A 239 10.19 5.78 6.86
C PRO A 239 10.67 6.91 7.77
N SER A 240 10.82 8.11 7.21
CA SER A 240 11.00 9.34 8.00
C SER A 240 9.66 9.78 8.62
N ALA A 241 9.67 10.89 9.37
CA ALA A 241 8.43 11.53 9.85
C ALA A 241 7.48 11.86 8.68
N GLN A 242 8.00 12.36 7.55
CA GLN A 242 7.21 12.61 6.35
C GLN A 242 6.73 11.30 5.70
N GLY A 243 7.57 10.27 5.72
CA GLY A 243 7.21 8.92 5.28
C GLY A 243 6.03 8.35 6.06
N TYR A 244 6.07 8.41 7.38
CA TYR A 244 4.98 7.96 8.25
C TYR A 244 3.73 8.82 8.12
N ALA A 245 3.87 10.15 8.05
CA ALA A 245 2.73 11.05 7.81
C ALA A 245 1.99 10.64 6.54
N THR A 246 2.72 10.32 5.47
CA THR A 246 2.08 9.98 4.21
C THR A 246 1.54 8.55 4.17
N ALA A 247 2.19 7.61 4.85
CA ALA A 247 1.61 6.28 5.10
C ALA A 247 0.29 6.39 5.86
N ALA A 248 0.26 7.19 6.93
CA ALA A 248 -0.93 7.42 7.75
C ALA A 248 -2.07 8.05 6.93
N MET A 249 -1.78 9.06 6.10
CA MET A 249 -2.79 9.66 5.20
C MET A 249 -3.38 8.63 4.23
N ALA A 250 -2.58 7.71 3.70
CA ALA A 250 -3.07 6.66 2.82
C ALA A 250 -3.92 5.60 3.55
N MET A 251 -3.64 5.33 4.83
CA MET A 251 -4.32 4.30 5.62
C MET A 251 -5.59 4.80 6.30
N LEU A 252 -5.63 6.07 6.75
CA LEU A 252 -6.73 6.61 7.56
C LEU A 252 -8.12 6.38 6.93
N PRO A 253 -8.35 6.58 5.62
CA PRO A 253 -9.66 6.31 5.02
C PRO A 253 -10.12 4.85 5.17
N SER A 254 -9.19 3.89 5.19
CA SER A 254 -9.48 2.47 5.37
C SER A 254 -9.79 2.13 6.82
N LEU A 255 -9.17 2.82 7.79
CA LEU A 255 -9.52 2.70 9.21
C LEU A 255 -10.94 3.23 9.45
N CYS A 256 -11.25 4.41 8.92
CA CYS A 256 -12.60 5.00 9.03
C CYS A 256 -13.65 4.11 8.36
N ALA A 257 -13.34 3.53 7.21
CA ALA A 257 -14.25 2.59 6.53
C ALA A 257 -14.41 1.25 7.26
N ALA A 258 -13.40 0.80 8.02
CA ALA A 258 -13.50 -0.40 8.84
C ALA A 258 -14.46 -0.19 10.02
N LEU A 259 -14.45 1.01 10.59
CA LEU A 259 -15.29 1.42 11.73
C LEU A 259 -16.64 2.03 11.32
N ASP A 260 -16.97 2.01 10.03
CA ASP A 260 -18.19 2.59 9.47
C ASP A 260 -18.42 4.07 9.84
N LEU A 261 -17.34 4.86 9.88
CA LEU A 261 -17.39 6.28 10.23
C LEU A 261 -17.77 7.21 9.06
N TRP A 262 -17.98 6.65 7.87
CA TRP A 262 -18.42 7.44 6.71
C TRP A 262 -19.94 7.39 6.60
N PRO A 263 -20.61 8.53 6.33
CA PRO A 263 -22.07 8.56 6.14
C PRO A 263 -22.49 7.58 5.02
N GLN A 264 -23.50 6.75 5.28
CA GLN A 264 -24.03 5.82 4.28
C GLN A 264 -24.71 6.54 3.09
N ASP A 265 -25.14 7.79 3.30
CA ASP A 265 -25.93 8.58 2.34
C ASP A 265 -25.09 9.21 1.20
N GLU A 266 -23.76 9.18 1.27
CA GLU A 266 -22.85 9.71 0.24
C GLU A 266 -22.12 8.59 -0.52
N ARG A 267 -22.74 7.41 -0.70
CA ARG A 267 -22.25 6.48 -1.72
C ARG A 267 -22.57 7.10 -3.08
N PRO A 268 -21.58 7.55 -3.86
CA PRO A 268 -21.88 8.05 -5.19
C PRO A 268 -22.56 6.91 -5.96
N GLU A 269 -23.68 7.21 -6.64
CA GLU A 269 -24.49 6.24 -7.41
C GLU A 269 -23.65 5.49 -8.47
N ALA A 270 -22.48 6.02 -8.82
CA ALA A 270 -21.45 5.38 -9.61
C ALA A 270 -20.17 5.14 -8.77
N PRO A 271 -19.49 3.98 -8.92
CA PRO A 271 -18.17 3.78 -8.34
C PRO A 271 -17.25 4.92 -8.77
N ALA A 272 -16.47 5.47 -7.84
CA ALA A 272 -15.48 6.49 -8.15
C ALA A 272 -14.52 5.97 -9.24
N GLN A 273 -14.05 6.85 -10.11
CA GLN A 273 -13.16 6.45 -11.22
C GLN A 273 -11.92 5.71 -10.67
N GLY A 274 -11.84 4.40 -10.93
CA GLY A 274 -10.78 3.51 -10.42
C GLY A 274 -11.21 2.50 -9.36
N ASP A 275 -12.41 2.61 -8.79
CA ASP A 275 -12.98 1.58 -7.92
C ASP A 275 -13.45 0.39 -8.76
N ALA A 276 -13.14 -0.83 -8.32
CA ALA A 276 -13.50 -2.04 -9.05
C ALA A 276 -13.82 -3.20 -8.10
N VAL A 277 -14.80 -4.02 -8.48
CA VAL A 277 -15.03 -5.33 -7.86
C VAL A 277 -14.32 -6.37 -8.71
N LEU A 278 -13.32 -7.03 -8.14
CA LEU A 278 -12.47 -7.99 -8.85
C LEU A 278 -12.37 -9.29 -8.04
N PRO A 279 -12.05 -10.43 -8.68
CA PRO A 279 -11.68 -11.63 -7.92
C PRO A 279 -10.51 -11.30 -6.98
N VAL A 280 -10.52 -11.81 -5.73
CA VAL A 280 -9.53 -11.40 -4.70
C VAL A 280 -8.09 -11.56 -5.19
N ALA A 281 -7.78 -12.65 -5.92
CA ALA A 281 -6.45 -12.85 -6.48
C ALA A 281 -6.03 -11.77 -7.49
N VAL A 282 -6.96 -11.28 -8.32
CA VAL A 282 -6.73 -10.21 -9.29
C VAL A 282 -6.57 -8.87 -8.57
N ALA A 283 -7.45 -8.59 -7.60
CA ALA A 283 -7.35 -7.41 -6.74
C ALA A 283 -6.00 -7.37 -6.00
N ALA A 284 -5.57 -8.49 -5.43
CA ALA A 284 -4.30 -8.63 -4.74
C ALA A 284 -3.09 -8.37 -5.65
N ALA A 285 -3.09 -8.95 -6.86
CA ALA A 285 -2.02 -8.72 -7.83
C ALA A 285 -1.96 -7.25 -8.28
N ALA A 286 -3.12 -6.62 -8.52
CA ALA A 286 -3.20 -5.20 -8.88
C ALA A 286 -2.72 -4.28 -7.74
N ALA A 287 -3.15 -4.55 -6.50
CA ALA A 287 -2.81 -3.76 -5.32
C ALA A 287 -1.34 -3.88 -4.94
N ALA A 288 -0.73 -5.07 -5.05
CA ALA A 288 0.68 -5.28 -4.76
C ALA A 288 1.62 -4.39 -5.61
N GLY A 289 1.13 -3.92 -6.76
CA GLY A 289 1.89 -3.03 -7.63
C GLY A 289 1.58 -1.54 -7.54
N ARG A 290 0.55 -1.14 -6.78
CA ARG A 290 0.01 0.23 -6.76
C ARG A 290 -0.18 0.73 -5.32
N SER A 291 0.61 1.72 -4.90
CA SER A 291 0.48 2.34 -3.56
C SER A 291 -0.91 2.92 -3.31
N GLY A 292 -1.33 2.94 -2.05
CA GLY A 292 -2.59 3.55 -1.63
C GLY A 292 -3.84 2.80 -2.11
N THR A 293 -3.65 1.58 -2.64
CA THR A 293 -4.76 0.70 -3.02
C THR A 293 -5.26 -0.02 -1.79
N GLU A 294 -6.51 0.25 -1.41
CA GLU A 294 -7.25 -0.52 -0.41
C GLU A 294 -7.90 -1.73 -1.10
N VAL A 295 -7.86 -2.88 -0.45
CA VAL A 295 -8.60 -4.08 -0.85
C VAL A 295 -9.37 -4.61 0.35
N ALA A 296 -10.68 -4.76 0.20
CA ALA A 296 -11.61 -5.32 1.18
C ALA A 296 -12.56 -6.32 0.50
N ALA A 297 -13.24 -7.18 1.26
CA ALA A 297 -14.28 -8.04 0.69
C ALA A 297 -15.40 -7.19 0.06
N ALA A 298 -15.89 -7.57 -1.11
CA ALA A 298 -16.95 -6.83 -1.82
C ALA A 298 -18.32 -6.98 -1.15
N ASP A 299 -18.55 -8.15 -0.55
CA ASP A 299 -19.75 -8.48 0.20
C ASP A 299 -19.33 -9.40 1.38
N PRO A 300 -19.68 -9.06 2.63
CA PRO A 300 -19.43 -9.93 3.79
C PRO A 300 -20.09 -11.31 3.66
N ASP A 301 -21.24 -11.39 2.97
CA ASP A 301 -22.14 -12.54 2.93
C ASP A 301 -22.10 -13.30 1.59
N ALA A 302 -21.91 -12.61 0.44
CA ALA A 302 -21.90 -13.23 -0.90
C ALA A 302 -20.56 -13.89 -1.32
N GLY A 303 -19.67 -14.14 -0.35
CA GLY A 303 -18.49 -14.98 -0.52
C GLY A 303 -17.21 -14.18 -0.75
N ARG A 304 -16.19 -14.56 0.02
CA ARG A 304 -14.82 -13.97 0.07
C ARG A 304 -14.00 -14.13 -1.21
N ARG A 305 -14.65 -14.37 -2.35
CA ARG A 305 -14.04 -14.57 -3.68
C ARG A 305 -13.93 -13.27 -4.47
N TRP A 306 -14.67 -12.24 -4.07
CA TRP A 306 -14.66 -10.93 -4.70
C TRP A 306 -14.20 -9.86 -3.71
N ALA A 307 -13.37 -8.95 -4.18
CA ALA A 307 -12.85 -7.84 -3.41
C ALA A 307 -13.17 -6.51 -4.08
N LEU A 308 -13.55 -5.54 -3.26
CA LEU A 308 -13.63 -4.15 -3.62
C LEU A 308 -12.22 -3.54 -3.54
N VAL A 309 -11.78 -2.96 -4.65
CA VAL A 309 -10.53 -2.23 -4.79
C VAL A 309 -10.86 -0.75 -4.77
N LYS A 310 -10.21 0.01 -3.90
CA LYS A 310 -10.32 1.48 -3.85
C LYS A 310 -8.98 2.15 -3.92
N HIS A 311 -8.88 3.23 -4.70
CA HIS A 311 -7.67 4.06 -4.75
C HIS A 311 -7.85 5.27 -3.82
N ARG A 312 -7.22 5.21 -2.64
CA ARG A 312 -7.42 6.21 -1.57
C ARG A 312 -6.45 7.38 -1.64
N LEU A 313 -5.35 7.26 -2.40
CA LEU A 313 -4.44 8.37 -2.61
C LEU A 313 -4.83 9.16 -3.87
N ARG A 314 -5.38 10.36 -3.66
CA ARG A 314 -5.58 11.37 -4.71
C ARG A 314 -4.63 12.54 -4.46
N LEU A 315 -3.34 12.36 -4.70
CA LEU A 315 -2.46 13.52 -4.88
C LEU A 315 -2.62 14.00 -6.32
N GLY A 316 -3.65 14.80 -6.55
CA GLY A 316 -3.66 15.74 -7.67
C GLY A 316 -3.12 17.07 -7.14
N LEU A 317 -1.88 17.41 -7.50
CA LEU A 317 -1.51 18.83 -7.48
C LEU A 317 -2.43 19.56 -8.48
N PRO A 318 -2.83 20.82 -8.22
CA PRO A 318 -3.60 21.58 -9.20
C PRO A 318 -2.86 21.58 -10.55
N GLY A 319 -3.47 20.99 -11.59
CA GLY A 319 -2.98 21.04 -12.97
C GLY A 319 -2.63 19.71 -13.65
N THR A 320 -2.67 18.55 -12.99
CA THR A 320 -2.42 17.27 -13.69
C THR A 320 -3.72 16.69 -14.27
N VAL A 321 -3.94 16.90 -15.57
CA VAL A 321 -4.97 16.19 -16.34
C VAL A 321 -4.50 14.73 -16.52
N PRO A 322 -5.30 13.72 -16.16
CA PRO A 322 -4.96 12.32 -16.44
C PRO A 322 -4.82 12.10 -17.96
N PRO A 323 -3.86 11.28 -18.43
CA PRO A 323 -3.77 10.97 -19.85
C PRO A 323 -5.07 10.32 -20.32
N ALA A 324 -5.69 10.90 -21.35
CA ALA A 324 -6.87 10.37 -22.00
C ALA A 324 -6.61 8.91 -22.41
N GLN A 325 -7.40 7.99 -21.88
CA GLN A 325 -7.42 6.63 -22.36
C GLN A 325 -7.91 6.68 -23.80
N THR A 326 -7.00 6.41 -24.74
CA THR A 326 -7.32 6.27 -26.15
C THR A 326 -8.16 5.00 -26.28
N SER A 327 -9.48 5.17 -26.29
CA SER A 327 -10.40 4.16 -26.77
C SER A 327 -10.09 3.91 -28.25
N ALA A 328 -9.35 2.83 -28.52
CA ALA A 328 -9.21 2.30 -29.85
C ALA A 328 -10.59 1.81 -30.30
N GLU A 329 -11.32 2.67 -31.01
CA GLU A 329 -12.48 2.28 -31.79
C GLU A 329 -12.00 1.35 -32.91
N MET A 330 -12.33 0.09 -32.75
CA MET A 330 -12.22 -0.94 -33.78
C MET A 330 -13.41 -0.74 -34.74
N SER A 331 -13.28 0.21 -35.67
CA SER A 331 -14.23 0.35 -36.77
C SER A 331 -13.88 -0.64 -37.88
N GLY A 332 -14.76 -1.62 -38.05
CA GLY A 332 -14.70 -2.60 -39.12
C GLY A 332 -14.85 -1.93 -40.48
N GLU A 333 -13.87 -2.16 -41.33
CA GLU A 333 -13.86 -1.76 -42.73
C GLU A 333 -14.74 -2.72 -43.54
N THR A 334 -15.73 -2.20 -44.27
CA THR A 334 -16.37 -2.90 -45.38
C THR A 334 -16.41 -1.96 -46.59
N PRO A 335 -15.94 -2.37 -47.77
CA PRO A 335 -15.66 -1.45 -48.87
C PRO A 335 -16.86 -1.27 -49.80
N GLY A 336 -17.11 -0.04 -50.27
CA GLY A 336 -18.20 0.22 -51.20
C GLY A 336 -18.20 1.61 -51.86
N LYS A 337 -17.50 1.69 -53.01
CA LYS A 337 -17.81 2.46 -54.23
C LYS A 337 -18.00 4.00 -54.20
N THR A 338 -17.02 4.65 -54.81
CA THR A 338 -17.12 5.52 -56.02
C THR A 338 -18.10 6.69 -56.03
N SER A 339 -17.58 7.93 -56.05
CA SER A 339 -17.83 8.99 -57.06
C SER A 339 -17.28 10.34 -56.53
N ALA A 340 -16.20 10.84 -57.12
CA ALA A 340 -16.19 11.88 -58.16
C ALA A 340 -16.54 13.29 -57.62
N GLN A 341 -15.48 14.06 -57.37
CA GLN A 341 -15.40 15.53 -57.53
C GLN A 341 -15.98 15.96 -58.91
N PRO A 342 -16.36 17.24 -59.17
CA PRO A 342 -15.42 18.35 -59.00
C PRO A 342 -15.97 19.79 -58.76
N SER A 343 -15.03 20.63 -58.29
CA SER A 343 -14.82 22.09 -58.41
C SER A 343 -15.96 23.09 -58.70
N ALA A 344 -15.94 24.19 -57.94
CA ALA A 344 -15.91 25.57 -58.49
C ALA A 344 -15.40 26.59 -57.44
N GLU A 345 -14.33 27.30 -57.80
CA GLU A 345 -13.82 28.58 -57.27
C GLU A 345 -14.68 29.78 -57.78
N PRO A 346 -14.34 31.08 -57.55
CA PRO A 346 -13.86 31.78 -56.34
C PRO A 346 -14.52 33.19 -56.18
N SER A 347 -13.91 34.05 -55.34
CA SER A 347 -14.08 35.52 -55.17
C SER A 347 -15.24 35.99 -54.28
N GLY A 348 -15.11 37.01 -53.42
CA GLY A 348 -14.02 37.91 -53.07
C GLY A 348 -14.55 38.99 -52.11
N GLN A 349 -13.63 39.75 -51.48
CA GLN A 349 -13.84 41.08 -50.87
C GLN A 349 -14.77 41.13 -49.63
N THR A 350 -14.61 41.94 -48.58
CA THR A 350 -13.70 43.04 -48.23
C THR A 350 -13.87 43.34 -46.74
N SER A 351 -12.80 43.86 -46.17
CA SER A 351 -12.60 44.61 -44.92
C SER A 351 -13.77 45.23 -44.14
N ALA A 352 -13.52 45.24 -42.81
CA ALA A 352 -13.76 46.30 -41.84
C ALA A 352 -15.19 46.55 -41.31
N ASN A 353 -15.40 46.28 -40.01
CA ASN A 353 -15.55 47.39 -39.08
C ASN A 353 -15.34 46.99 -37.60
N SER A 354 -14.59 47.88 -36.95
CA SER A 354 -14.44 48.11 -35.52
C SER A 354 -15.77 48.40 -34.81
N HIS A 355 -15.99 47.86 -33.61
CA HIS A 355 -15.83 48.63 -32.36
C HIS A 355 -16.24 47.79 -31.14
N ALA A 356 -15.46 47.96 -30.08
CA ALA A 356 -15.66 47.41 -28.74
C ALA A 356 -16.89 48.02 -28.05
N GLY A 357 -17.69 47.17 -27.42
CA GLY A 357 -18.73 47.53 -26.46
C GLY A 357 -18.40 46.93 -25.11
N THR A 358 -17.85 47.74 -24.21
CA THR A 358 -17.79 47.48 -22.77
C THR A 358 -19.16 47.71 -22.15
N GLY A 359 -19.70 46.72 -21.44
CA GLY A 359 -20.93 46.84 -20.65
C GLY A 359 -20.73 46.15 -19.31
N ASP A 360 -20.45 46.97 -18.29
CA ASP A 360 -20.40 46.63 -16.87
C ASP A 360 -21.82 46.77 -16.29
N VAL A 361 -22.33 45.77 -15.56
CA VAL A 361 -23.56 45.91 -14.77
C VAL A 361 -23.36 45.25 -13.41
N ARG A 362 -23.41 46.10 -12.39
CA ARG A 362 -23.32 45.80 -10.97
C ARG A 362 -24.74 45.66 -10.38
N ALA A 363 -24.79 44.85 -9.33
CA ALA A 363 -25.90 44.58 -8.43
C ALA A 363 -26.88 45.72 -8.15
N THR A 364 -28.17 45.36 -8.17
CA THR A 364 -29.04 45.33 -6.97
C THR A 364 -29.84 44.05 -6.95
#